data_AF-A0A3C0IBX1-F1
#
_entry.id   AF-A0A3C0IBX1-F1
#
_cell.length_a   1.000
_cell.length_b   1.000
_cell.length_c   1.000
_cell.angle_alpha   90.00
_cell.angle_beta   90.00
_cell.angle_gamma   90.00
#
_symmetry.space_group_name_H-M   'P 1'
#
loop_
_entity.id
_entity.type
_entity.pdbx_description
1 polymer ?
#
loop_
_entity_poly.entity_id
_entity_poly.type
_entity_poly.pdbx_seq_one_letter_code
_entity_poly.pdbx_strand_id
1 'polypeptide(L)'
;MPEGIREQVLLKLFQECEIANYNPQERMEYEKSLKAQRDLFAIINTAEEKAKQEGKIEGKIEGKVEKTIEVARKAIEKGFDNNTIQELTGLSMQEIERLRQKR
;
A
#
# COMPACT_ATOMS: atom_id res chain seq x y z
N MET A 1 -22.36 25.90 29.52
CA MET A 1 -21.34 25.11 28.78
C MET A 1 -21.34 23.68 29.29
N PRO A 2 -21.31 22.64 28.43
CA PRO A 2 -21.24 21.24 28.86
C PRO A 2 -19.95 20.99 29.66
N GLU A 3 -20.00 20.16 30.70
CA GLU A 3 -18.87 19.99 31.64
C GLU A 3 -17.63 19.37 30.98
N GLY A 4 -17.80 18.40 30.07
CA GLY A 4 -16.67 17.75 29.39
C GLY A 4 -15.87 18.64 28.42
N ILE A 5 -16.45 19.73 27.91
CA ILE A 5 -15.72 20.66 27.02
C ILE A 5 -14.85 21.62 27.84
N ARG A 6 -15.29 21.98 29.05
CA ARG A 6 -14.53 22.86 29.96
C ARG A 6 -13.24 22.19 30.42
N GLU A 7 -13.31 20.90 30.74
CA GLU A 7 -12.14 20.14 31.22
C GLU A 7 -11.07 19.99 30.12
N GLN A 8 -11.46 19.71 28.87
CA GLN A 8 -10.54 19.64 27.73
C GLN A 8 -9.86 20.98 27.43
N VAL A 9 -10.61 22.08 27.47
CA VAL A 9 -10.06 23.43 27.26
C VAL A 9 -9.09 23.79 28.38
N LEU A 10 -9.44 23.46 29.64
CA LEU A 10 -8.59 23.72 30.80
C LEU A 10 -7.29 22.91 30.75
N LEU A 11 -7.36 21.62 30.41
CA LEU A 11 -6.20 20.75 30.23
C LEU A 11 -5.26 21.24 29.13
N LYS A 12 -5.80 21.67 27.99
CA LYS A 12 -5.00 22.28 26.92
C LYS A 12 -4.29 23.53 27.38
N LEU A 13 -4.98 24.40 28.13
CA LEU A 13 -4.42 25.63 28.68
C LEU A 13 -3.28 25.34 29.65
N PHE A 14 -3.44 24.32 30.52
CA PHE A 14 -2.40 23.89 31.45
C PHE A 14 -1.17 23.32 30.73
N GLN A 15 -1.37 22.47 29.72
CA GLN A 15 -0.26 21.94 28.90
C GLN A 15 0.50 23.06 28.19
N GLU A 16 -0.21 24.06 27.63
CA GLU A 16 0.43 25.20 26.98
C GLU A 16 1.21 26.08 27.97
N CYS A 17 0.69 26.27 29.20
CA CYS A 17 1.39 27.00 30.26
C CYS A 17 2.62 26.25 30.82
N GLU A 18 2.57 24.92 30.93
CA GLU A 18 3.73 24.11 31.34
C GLU A 18 4.86 24.20 30.31
N ILE A 19 4.54 24.12 29.01
CA ILE A 19 5.52 24.28 27.92
C ILE A 19 6.10 25.69 27.90
N ALA A 20 5.31 26.72 28.23
CA ALA A 20 5.78 28.11 28.30
C ALA A 20 6.77 28.36 29.47
N ASN A 21 6.72 27.52 30.51
CA ASN A 21 7.63 27.57 31.65
C ASN A 21 8.90 26.72 31.48
N TYR A 22 9.06 25.99 30.37
CA TYR A 22 10.25 25.19 30.13
C TYR A 22 11.50 26.06 30.03
N ASN A 23 12.57 25.59 30.66
CA ASN A 23 13.88 26.19 30.45
C ASN A 23 14.38 25.88 29.01
N PRO A 24 15.34 26.65 28.47
CA PRO A 24 15.81 26.46 27.10
C PRO A 24 16.33 25.05 26.79
N GLN A 25 16.85 24.30 27.77
CA GLN A 25 17.33 22.93 27.60
C GLN A 25 16.17 21.93 27.51
N GLU A 26 15.20 22.01 28.42
CA GLU A 26 14.00 21.17 28.42
C GLU A 26 13.19 21.34 27.13
N ARG A 27 13.06 22.60 26.67
CA ARG A 27 12.41 22.89 25.39
C ARG A 27 13.16 22.28 24.20
N MET A 28 14.49 22.33 24.21
CA MET A 28 15.32 21.72 23.16
C MET A 28 15.18 20.19 23.15
N GLU A 29 15.18 19.54 24.32
CA GLU A 29 14.97 18.09 24.44
C GLU A 29 13.58 17.67 23.99
N TYR A 30 12.55 18.44 24.37
CA TYR A 30 11.18 18.23 23.92
C TYR A 30 11.06 18.35 22.39
N GLU A 31 11.63 19.40 21.80
CA GLU A 31 11.64 19.60 20.34
C GLU A 31 12.40 18.47 19.62
N LYS A 32 13.52 18.01 20.18
CA LYS A 32 14.30 16.87 19.64
C LYS A 32 13.51 15.57 19.69
N SER A 33 12.82 15.29 20.79
CA SER A 33 11.96 14.11 20.94
C SER A 33 10.79 14.16 19.94
N LEU A 34 10.13 15.31 19.85
CA LEU A 34 9.03 15.52 18.91
C LEU A 34 9.49 15.37 17.45
N LYS A 35 10.69 15.87 17.12
CA LYS A 35 11.30 15.66 15.80
C LYS A 35 11.54 14.17 15.53
N ALA A 36 12.12 13.44 16.48
CA ALA A 36 12.36 12.01 16.31
C ALA A 36 11.06 11.23 16.11
N GLN A 37 9.99 11.56 16.84
CA GLN A 37 8.67 10.97 16.67
C GLN A 37 8.08 11.27 15.29
N ARG A 38 8.21 12.51 14.80
CA ARG A 38 7.75 12.91 13.47
C ARG A 38 8.53 12.20 12.36
N ASP A 39 9.84 12.11 12.50
CA ASP A 39 10.70 11.41 11.55
C ASP A 39 10.31 9.92 11.48
N LEU A 40 10.08 9.27 12.63
CA LEU A 40 9.59 7.89 12.69
C LEU A 40 8.22 7.74 12.03
N PHE A 41 7.27 8.62 12.35
CA PHE A 41 5.92 8.59 11.76
C PHE A 41 5.96 8.77 10.25
N ALA A 42 6.80 9.68 9.74
CA ALA A 42 6.99 9.88 8.31
C ALA A 42 7.56 8.62 7.63
N ILE A 43 8.55 7.96 8.25
CA ILE A 43 9.13 6.70 7.75
C ILE A 43 8.05 5.61 7.67
N ILE A 44 7.28 5.41 8.75
CA ILE A 44 6.23 4.38 8.81
C ILE A 44 5.17 4.62 7.74
N ASN A 45 4.60 5.83 7.67
CA ASN A 45 3.56 6.14 6.70
C ASN A 45 4.05 5.96 5.26
N THR A 46 5.28 6.39 4.97
CA THR A 46 5.87 6.22 3.64
C THR A 46 6.05 4.74 3.31
N ALA A 47 6.47 3.92 4.27
CA ALA A 47 6.63 2.48 4.09
C ALA A 47 5.27 1.80 3.84
N GLU A 48 4.25 2.13 4.62
CA GLU A 48 2.89 1.60 4.44
C GLU A 48 2.28 1.99 3.08
N GLU A 49 2.45 3.25 2.67
CA GLU A 49 1.96 3.71 1.38
C GLU A 49 2.64 2.97 0.22
N LYS A 50 3.97 2.83 0.27
CA LYS A 50 4.72 2.06 -0.73
C LYS A 50 4.28 0.61 -0.78
N ALA A 51 4.21 -0.07 0.37
CA ALA A 51 3.77 -1.47 0.43
C ALA A 51 2.37 -1.66 -0.16
N LYS A 52 1.44 -0.73 0.12
CA LYS A 52 0.09 -0.76 -0.45
C LYS A 52 0.09 -0.53 -1.96
N GLN A 53 0.92 0.39 -2.46
CA GLN A 53 1.05 0.65 -3.89
C GLN A 53 1.65 -0.56 -4.62
N GLU A 54 2.74 -1.12 -4.09
CA GLU A 54 3.41 -2.31 -4.62
C GLU A 54 2.45 -3.50 -4.66
N GLY A 55 1.79 -3.83 -3.55
CA GLY A 55 0.83 -4.94 -3.50
C GLY A 55 -0.36 -4.75 -4.46
N LYS A 56 -0.80 -3.50 -4.69
CA LYS A 56 -1.84 -3.20 -5.68
C LYS A 56 -1.35 -3.40 -7.12
N ILE A 57 -0.10 -3.07 -7.40
CA ILE A 57 0.51 -3.26 -8.72
C ILE A 57 0.73 -4.75 -8.97
N GLU A 58 1.34 -5.45 -8.02
CA GLU A 58 1.60 -6.89 -8.09
C GLU A 58 0.29 -7.67 -8.29
N GLY A 59 -0.72 -7.46 -7.43
CA GLY A 59 -2.01 -8.14 -7.59
C GLY A 59 -2.74 -7.83 -8.90
N LYS A 60 -2.54 -6.64 -9.48
CA LYS A 60 -3.07 -6.32 -10.82
C LYS A 60 -2.32 -7.05 -11.94
N ILE A 61 -1.01 -7.21 -11.81
CA ILE A 61 -0.19 -7.92 -12.79
C ILE A 61 -0.49 -9.41 -12.71
N GLU A 62 -0.44 -9.99 -11.52
CA GLU A 62 -0.76 -11.41 -11.27
C GLU A 62 -2.16 -11.74 -11.77
N GLY A 63 -3.18 -10.97 -11.38
CA GLY A 63 -4.56 -11.22 -11.82
C GLY A 63 -4.75 -11.10 -13.34
N LYS A 64 -3.99 -10.22 -14.01
CA LYS A 64 -3.99 -10.17 -15.48
C LYS A 64 -3.37 -11.42 -16.08
N VAL A 65 -2.20 -11.83 -15.59
CA VAL A 65 -1.49 -13.02 -16.07
C VAL A 65 -2.33 -14.28 -15.86
N GLU A 66 -2.88 -14.47 -14.67
CA GLU A 66 -3.75 -15.60 -14.33
C GLU A 66 -4.97 -15.66 -15.26
N LYS A 67 -5.65 -14.53 -15.44
CA LYS A 67 -6.81 -14.46 -16.35
C LYS A 67 -6.42 -14.76 -17.79
N THR A 68 -5.29 -14.24 -18.28
CA THR A 68 -4.79 -14.52 -19.63
C THR A 68 -4.52 -16.02 -19.81
N ILE A 69 -3.88 -16.67 -18.84
CA ILE A 69 -3.64 -18.11 -18.85
C ILE A 69 -4.96 -18.91 -18.79
N GLU A 70 -5.91 -18.50 -17.96
CA GLU A 70 -7.22 -19.13 -17.86
C GLU A 70 -7.99 -19.06 -19.19
N VAL A 71 -8.00 -17.89 -19.83
CA VAL A 71 -8.62 -17.69 -21.15
C VAL A 71 -7.94 -18.56 -22.19
N ALA A 72 -6.59 -18.61 -22.22
CA ALA A 72 -5.84 -19.46 -23.13
C ALA A 72 -6.19 -20.94 -22.94
N ARG A 73 -6.28 -21.42 -21.69
CA ARG A 73 -6.68 -22.80 -21.37
C ARG A 73 -8.09 -23.13 -21.85
N LYS A 74 -9.06 -22.25 -21.56
CA LYS A 74 -10.45 -22.43 -22.04
C LYS A 74 -10.53 -22.42 -23.56
N ALA A 75 -9.72 -21.61 -24.24
CA ALA A 75 -9.66 -21.59 -25.70
C ALA A 75 -9.05 -22.90 -26.27
N ILE A 76 -8.00 -23.43 -25.63
CA ILE A 76 -7.41 -24.73 -25.96
C ILE A 76 -8.45 -25.85 -25.81
N GLU A 77 -9.18 -25.88 -24.70
CA GLU A 77 -10.24 -26.87 -24.42
C GLU A 77 -11.37 -26.81 -25.45
N LYS A 78 -11.73 -25.61 -25.90
CA LYS A 78 -12.73 -25.38 -26.96
C LYS A 78 -12.22 -25.71 -28.37
N GLY A 79 -10.93 -26.08 -28.53
CA GLY A 79 -10.37 -26.49 -29.81
C GLY A 79 -9.95 -25.35 -30.73
N PHE A 80 -9.79 -24.12 -30.21
CA PHE A 80 -9.19 -23.03 -31.01
C PHE A 80 -7.76 -23.37 -31.40
N ASP A 81 -7.31 -22.88 -32.56
CA ASP A 81 -5.92 -23.02 -33.02
C ASP A 81 -4.98 -22.03 -32.29
N ASN A 82 -3.67 -22.28 -32.38
CA ASN A 82 -2.68 -21.51 -31.64
C ASN A 82 -2.58 -20.05 -32.12
N ASN A 83 -2.81 -19.76 -33.41
CA ASN A 83 -2.73 -18.40 -33.93
C ASN A 83 -3.89 -17.57 -33.37
N THR A 84 -5.11 -18.13 -33.37
CA THR A 84 -6.29 -17.46 -32.76
C THR A 84 -6.07 -17.22 -31.26
N ILE A 85 -5.50 -18.18 -30.53
CA ILE A 85 -5.21 -18.01 -29.09
C ILE A 85 -4.16 -16.92 -28.87
N GLN A 86 -3.12 -16.88 -29.70
CA GLN A 86 -2.08 -15.85 -29.65
C GLN A 86 -2.66 -14.46 -29.88
N GLU A 87 -3.53 -14.28 -30.87
CA GLU A 87 -4.20 -13.00 -31.14
C GLU A 87 -5.11 -12.56 -29.98
N LEU A 88 -5.84 -13.49 -29.36
CA LEU A 88 -6.79 -13.19 -28.28
C LEU A 88 -6.11 -12.91 -26.93
N THR A 89 -4.98 -13.56 -26.66
CA THR A 89 -4.34 -13.55 -25.33
C THR A 89 -3.02 -12.78 -25.29
N GLY A 90 -2.41 -12.53 -26.45
CA GLY A 90 -1.09 -11.93 -26.58
C GLY A 90 0.06 -12.84 -26.14
N LEU A 91 -0.21 -14.11 -25.80
CA LEU A 91 0.81 -15.09 -25.44
C LEU A 91 1.63 -15.48 -26.66
N SER A 92 2.91 -15.80 -26.44
CA SER A 92 3.76 -16.37 -27.48
C SER A 92 3.34 -17.79 -27.84
N MET A 93 3.66 -18.22 -29.07
CA MET A 93 3.42 -19.60 -29.50
C MET A 93 4.04 -20.64 -28.56
N GLN A 94 5.23 -20.35 -28.02
CA GLN A 94 5.90 -21.23 -27.07
C GLN A 94 5.12 -21.38 -25.75
N GLU A 95 4.53 -20.30 -25.23
CA GLU A 95 3.71 -20.34 -24.02
C GLU A 95 2.42 -21.13 -24.25
N ILE A 96 1.77 -20.93 -25.39
CA ILE A 96 0.55 -21.64 -25.78
C ILE A 96 0.83 -23.14 -25.93
N GLU A 97 1.93 -23.52 -26.58
CA GLU A 97 2.35 -24.91 -26.71
C GLU A 97 2.64 -25.56 -25.35
N ARG A 98 3.33 -24.85 -24.45
CA ARG A 98 3.55 -25.32 -23.07
C ARG A 98 2.23 -25.53 -22.33
N LEU A 99 1.25 -24.65 -22.51
CA LEU A 99 -0.08 -24.81 -21.93
C LEU A 99 -0.83 -26.03 -22.47
N ARG A 100 -0.61 -26.41 -23.74
CA ARG A 100 -1.17 -27.64 -24.32
C ARG A 100 -0.49 -28.92 -23.84
N GLN A 101 0.82 -28.87 -23.63
CA GLN A 101 1.62 -30.02 -23.17
C GLN A 101 1.35 -30.35 -21.70
N LYS A 102 0.95 -29.35 -20.88
CA LYS A 102 0.59 -29.51 -19.46
C LYS A 102 -0.79 -30.19 -19.24
N ARG A 103 -1.19 -31.10 -20.12
CA ARG A 103 -2.47 -31.83 -20.02
C ARG A 103 -2.47 -32.85 -18.89
#